data_AF-A0A645EXJ5-F1
#
_entry.id   AF-A0A645EXJ5-F1
#
_cell.length_a   1.000
_cell.length_b   1.000
_cell.length_c   1.000
_cell.angle_alpha   90.00
_cell.angle_beta   90.00
_cell.angle_gamma   90.00
#
_symmetry.space_group_name_H-M   'P 1'
#
loop_
_entity.id
_entity.type
_entity.pdbx_description
1 polymer ?
#
loop_
_entity_poly.entity_id
_entity_poly.type
_entity_poly.pdbx_seq_one_letter_code
_entity_poly.pdbx_strand_id
1 'polypeptide(L)'
;MTQAELGELLGITKQAISKMEQTERFQDERLKEIASALGVTVEGLKKYNEEAVLYNTNNFYENCGVKTSAVSNNHTFNNFPIDKTIELFEKLLDKERERFESLKKEKE
;
A
#
# COMPACT_ATOMS: atom_id res chain seq x y z
N MET A 1 -20.47 5.12 13.21
CA MET A 1 -20.64 4.52 14.54
C MET A 1 -20.26 5.53 15.60
N THR A 2 -21.10 5.73 16.61
CA THR A 2 -20.90 6.66 17.72
C THR A 2 -20.39 5.95 18.97
N GLN A 3 -19.84 6.69 19.94
CA GLN A 3 -19.44 6.11 21.24
C GLN A 3 -20.61 5.45 22.00
N ALA A 4 -21.83 5.95 21.81
CA ALA A 4 -23.02 5.36 22.44
C ALA A 4 -23.33 3.99 21.81
N GLU A 5 -23.33 3.92 20.48
CA GLU A 5 -23.54 2.66 19.74
C GLU A 5 -22.45 1.62 20.06
N LEU A 6 -21.18 2.04 20.14
CA LEU A 6 -20.09 1.14 20.52
C LEU A 6 -20.25 0.66 21.97
N GLY A 7 -20.70 1.54 22.88
CA GLY A 7 -21.01 1.19 24.26
C GLY A 7 -22.10 0.12 24.35
N GLU A 8 -23.18 0.28 23.58
CA GLU A 8 -24.26 -0.72 23.50
C GLU A 8 -23.75 -2.09 23.02
N LEU A 9 -22.90 -2.10 21.99
CA LEU A 9 -22.30 -3.35 21.46
C LEU A 9 -21.36 -4.03 22.47
N LEU A 10 -20.64 -3.24 23.28
CA LEU A 10 -19.68 -3.74 24.28
C LEU A 10 -20.30 -3.92 25.68
N GLY A 11 -21.58 -3.62 25.85
CA GLY A 11 -22.28 -3.69 27.14
C GLY A 11 -21.75 -2.70 28.18
N ILE A 12 -21.20 -1.56 27.75
CA ILE A 12 -20.62 -0.53 28.63
C ILE A 12 -21.16 0.87 28.29
N THR A 13 -20.99 1.82 29.21
CA THR A 13 -21.54 3.17 29.03
C THR A 13 -20.71 4.01 28.06
N LYS A 14 -21.33 5.00 27.42
CA LYS A 14 -20.62 6.00 26.59
C LYS A 14 -19.45 6.64 27.34
N GLN A 15 -19.62 6.94 28.63
CA GLN A 15 -18.56 7.51 29.47
C GLN A 15 -17.41 6.52 29.66
N ALA A 16 -17.68 5.22 29.77
CA ALA A 16 -16.65 4.19 29.82
C ALA A 16 -15.86 4.12 28.50
N ILE A 17 -16.54 4.20 27.35
CA ILE A 17 -15.89 4.29 26.03
C ILE A 17 -14.99 5.53 25.94
N SER A 18 -15.49 6.70 26.33
CA SER A 18 -14.70 7.94 26.28
C SER A 18 -13.45 7.89 27.16
N LYS A 19 -13.53 7.27 28.35
CA LYS A 19 -12.34 7.04 29.19
C LYS A 19 -11.39 6.01 28.57
N MET A 20 -11.94 4.98 27.95
CA MET A 20 -11.18 3.94 27.29
C MET A 20 -10.37 4.48 26.10
N GLU A 21 -10.95 5.35 25.27
CA GLU A 21 -10.25 6.01 24.14
C GLU A 21 -9.06 6.89 24.58
N GLN A 22 -9.08 7.40 25.81
CA GLN A 22 -7.98 8.20 26.37
C GLN A 22 -6.84 7.33 26.92
N THR A 23 -6.99 6.00 26.93
CA THR A 23 -5.99 5.09 27.47
C THR A 23 -4.98 4.71 26.39
N GLU A 24 -3.69 4.91 26.65
CA GLU A 24 -2.63 4.57 25.67
C GLU A 24 -2.45 3.05 25.47
N ARG A 25 -2.81 2.23 26.47
CA ARG A 25 -2.57 0.78 26.45
C ARG A 25 -3.85 0.00 26.67
N PHE A 26 -4.08 -0.96 25.80
CA PHE A 26 -5.20 -1.88 25.86
C PHE A 26 -4.74 -3.28 26.24
N GLN A 27 -5.59 -4.00 26.98
CA GLN A 27 -5.44 -5.44 27.12
C GLN A 27 -5.83 -6.12 25.81
N ASP A 28 -5.08 -7.14 25.39
CA ASP A 28 -5.29 -7.81 24.10
C ASP A 28 -6.68 -8.45 23.96
N GLU A 29 -7.27 -8.94 25.06
CA GLU A 29 -8.63 -9.48 25.08
C GLU A 29 -9.68 -8.40 24.80
N ARG A 30 -9.55 -7.23 25.44
CA ARG A 30 -10.42 -6.08 25.18
C ARG A 30 -10.30 -5.57 23.75
N LEU A 31 -9.08 -5.55 23.21
CA LEU A 31 -8.88 -5.14 21.83
C LEU A 31 -9.55 -6.08 20.83
N LYS A 32 -9.61 -7.39 21.12
CA LYS A 32 -10.38 -8.37 20.32
C LYS A 32 -11.87 -8.09 20.35
N GLU A 33 -12.44 -7.81 21.51
CA GLU A 33 -13.86 -7.47 21.66
C GLU A 33 -14.21 -6.21 20.87
N ILE A 34 -13.37 -5.17 20.98
CA ILE A 34 -13.53 -3.92 20.23
C ILE A 34 -13.44 -4.19 18.73
N ALA A 35 -12.42 -4.92 18.25
CA ALA A 35 -12.27 -5.27 16.84
C ALA A 35 -13.52 -5.98 16.29
N SER A 36 -14.05 -6.94 17.06
CA SER A 36 -15.26 -7.66 16.71
C SER A 36 -16.48 -6.75 16.63
N ALA A 37 -16.67 -5.85 17.60
CA ALA A 37 -17.78 -4.89 17.61
C ALA A 37 -17.70 -3.90 16.44
N LEU A 38 -16.48 -3.50 16.04
CA LEU A 38 -16.23 -2.61 14.90
C LEU A 38 -16.27 -3.32 13.54
N GLY A 39 -16.30 -4.66 13.51
CA GLY A 39 -16.24 -5.44 12.27
C GLY A 39 -14.88 -5.37 11.56
N VAL A 40 -13.79 -5.16 12.29
CA VAL A 40 -12.42 -5.07 11.75
C VAL A 40 -11.51 -6.14 12.36
N THR A 41 -10.32 -6.32 11.80
CA THR A 41 -9.33 -7.23 12.39
C THR A 41 -8.54 -6.56 13.50
N VAL A 42 -8.08 -7.37 14.46
CA VAL A 42 -7.20 -6.89 15.55
C VAL A 42 -5.89 -6.38 14.99
N GLU A 43 -5.31 -7.05 13.99
CA GLU A 43 -4.10 -6.52 13.33
C GLU A 43 -4.36 -5.19 12.64
N GLY A 44 -5.55 -5.01 12.04
CA GLY A 44 -5.94 -3.75 11.39
C GLY A 44 -5.97 -2.59 12.39
N LEU A 45 -6.56 -2.80 13.57
CA LEU A 45 -6.55 -1.79 14.64
C LEU A 45 -5.15 -1.52 15.19
N LYS A 46 -4.34 -2.57 15.43
CA LYS A 46 -2.96 -2.39 15.93
C LYS A 46 -2.05 -1.67 14.94
N LYS A 47 -2.30 -1.83 13.64
CA LYS A 47 -1.55 -1.19 12.55
C LYS A 47 -2.25 0.05 12.01
N TYR A 48 -3.27 0.55 12.70
CA TYR A 48 -3.98 1.74 12.26
C TYR A 48 -3.02 2.93 12.25
N ASN A 49 -2.93 3.57 11.09
CA ASN A 49 -2.18 4.80 10.90
C ASN A 49 -3.02 5.66 9.94
N GLU A 50 -3.44 6.83 10.42
CA GLU A 50 -4.29 7.75 9.68
C GLU A 50 -3.68 8.16 8.34
N GLU A 51 -2.37 8.46 8.30
CA GLU A 51 -1.67 8.82 7.06
C GLU A 51 -1.69 7.67 6.06
N ALA A 52 -1.47 6.43 6.53
CA ALA A 52 -1.52 5.25 5.68
C ALA A 52 -2.94 5.01 5.15
N VAL A 53 -3.97 5.20 5.97
CA VAL A 53 -5.37 5.08 5.54
C VAL A 53 -5.72 6.14 4.50
N LEU A 54 -5.36 7.40 4.75
CA LEU A 54 -5.60 8.51 3.81
C LEU A 54 -4.87 8.29 2.48
N TYR A 55 -3.60 7.90 2.55
CA TYR A 55 -2.80 7.60 1.35
C TYR A 55 -3.43 6.46 0.55
N ASN A 56 -3.76 5.33 1.20
CA ASN A 56 -4.36 4.20 0.50
C ASN A 56 -5.71 4.55 -0.10
N THR A 57 -6.53 5.34 0.58
CA THR A 57 -7.85 5.78 0.09
C THR A 57 -7.71 6.67 -1.14
N ASN A 58 -6.79 7.64 -1.12
CA ASN A 58 -6.56 8.56 -2.25
C ASN A 58 -5.94 7.87 -3.47
N ASN A 59 -5.16 6.81 -3.25
CA ASN A 59 -4.45 6.09 -4.31
C ASN A 59 -5.11 4.75 -4.66
N PHE A 60 -6.34 4.51 -4.18
CA PHE A 60 -7.11 3.32 -4.54
C PHE A 60 -7.78 3.53 -5.90
N TYR A 61 -7.10 3.13 -6.98
CA TYR A 61 -7.65 3.09 -8.32
C TYR A 61 -8.31 1.71 -8.59
N GLU A 62 -9.31 1.64 -9.47
CA GLU A 62 -9.86 0.37 -9.95
C GLU A 62 -8.70 -0.54 -10.45
N ASN A 63 -8.64 -1.78 -9.94
CA ASN A 63 -7.58 -2.78 -10.12
C ASN A 63 -6.27 -2.62 -9.31
N CYS A 64 -6.12 -1.60 -8.47
CA CYS A 64 -4.99 -1.49 -7.54
C CYS A 64 -5.34 -2.14 -6.19
N GLY A 65 -5.34 -3.48 -6.15
CA GLY A 65 -5.46 -4.23 -4.90
C GLY A 65 -4.24 -4.00 -4.00
N VAL A 66 -4.27 -2.96 -3.16
CA VAL A 66 -3.19 -2.69 -2.19
C VAL A 66 -3.20 -3.79 -1.13
N LYS A 67 -2.31 -4.78 -1.28
CA LYS A 67 -2.03 -5.75 -0.22
C LYS A 67 -1.28 -5.03 0.89
N THR A 68 -1.82 -5.05 2.10
CA THR A 68 -1.37 -4.32 3.29
C THR A 68 0.06 -4.63 3.76
N SER A 69 0.76 -5.58 3.12
CA SER A 69 2.19 -5.85 3.33
C SER A 69 3.13 -5.01 2.46
N ALA A 70 2.61 -4.19 1.53
CA ALA A 70 3.39 -3.50 0.50
C ALA A 70 3.48 -1.97 0.68
N VAL A 71 3.25 -1.46 1.89
CA VAL A 71 3.31 -0.01 2.21
C VAL A 71 4.71 0.60 2.01
N SER A 72 5.73 -0.19 1.64
CA SER A 72 7.07 0.31 1.31
C SER A 72 7.35 0.54 -0.17
N ASN A 73 6.46 0.23 -1.13
CA ASN A 73 6.81 0.36 -2.57
C ASN A 73 5.59 0.52 -3.50
N ASN A 74 4.70 1.47 -3.23
CA ASN A 74 3.72 1.92 -4.23
C ASN A 74 4.30 2.94 -5.22
N HIS A 75 5.59 2.82 -5.56
CA HIS A 75 5.93 3.14 -6.94
C HIS A 75 5.25 2.06 -7.76
N THR A 76 4.34 2.48 -8.63
CA THR A 76 4.12 1.82 -9.90
C THR A 76 5.48 1.77 -10.60
N PHE A 77 6.36 0.87 -10.15
CA PHE A 77 7.51 0.46 -10.91
C PHE A 77 6.87 -0.19 -12.13
N ASN A 78 6.74 0.59 -13.19
CA ASN A 78 7.03 0.11 -14.52
C ASN A 78 8.43 -0.51 -14.42
N ASN A 79 8.49 -1.73 -13.88
CA ASN A 79 9.70 -2.48 -13.70
C ASN A 79 10.02 -3.03 -15.10
N PHE A 80 10.37 -2.13 -16.02
CA PHE A 80 11.24 -2.50 -17.11
C PHE A 80 12.53 -2.89 -16.42
N PRO A 81 12.88 -4.19 -16.38
CA PRO A 81 14.11 -4.61 -15.75
C PRO A 81 15.23 -3.81 -16.40
N ILE A 82 16.01 -3.09 -15.62
CA ILE A 82 17.00 -2.16 -16.17
C ILE A 82 17.95 -2.88 -17.13
N ASP A 83 18.24 -4.15 -16.84
CA ASP A 83 19.00 -5.06 -17.69
C ASP A 83 18.35 -5.25 -19.08
N LYS A 84 17.02 -5.42 -19.16
CA LYS A 84 16.30 -5.52 -20.44
C LYS A 84 16.31 -4.21 -21.22
N THR A 85 16.26 -3.08 -20.51
CA THR A 85 16.36 -1.75 -21.12
C THR A 85 17.76 -1.51 -21.69
N ILE A 86 18.79 -1.88 -20.93
CA ILE A 86 20.19 -1.82 -21.37
C ILE A 86 20.40 -2.73 -22.60
N GLU A 87 19.93 -3.97 -22.55
CA GLU A 87 20.00 -4.92 -23.67
C GLU A 87 19.34 -4.37 -24.95
N LEU A 88 18.18 -3.70 -24.80
CA LEU A 88 17.50 -3.05 -25.92
C LEU A 88 18.35 -1.93 -26.52
N PHE A 89 18.97 -1.09 -25.69
CA PHE A 89 19.83 0.00 -26.16
C PHE A 89 21.10 -0.52 -26.85
N GLU A 90 21.74 -1.56 -26.33
CA GLU A 90 22.89 -2.20 -26.97
C GLU A 90 22.53 -2.74 -28.36
N LYS A 91 21.41 -3.46 -28.49
CA LYS A 91 20.93 -3.96 -29.78
C LYS A 91 20.62 -2.86 -30.79
N LEU A 92 20.08 -1.72 -30.34
CA LEU A 92 19.82 -0.57 -31.21
C LEU A 92 21.12 0.09 -31.68
N LEU A 93 22.12 0.21 -30.81
CA LEU A 93 23.44 0.74 -31.15
C LEU A 93 24.16 -0.17 -32.16
N ASP A 94 24.08 -1.48 -31.99
CA ASP A 94 24.68 -2.43 -32.93
C ASP A 94 24.03 -2.33 -34.32
N LYS A 95 22.70 -2.24 -34.40
CA LYS A 95 21.99 -2.03 -35.67
C LYS A 95 22.36 -0.72 -36.37
N GLU A 96 22.51 0.37 -35.61
CA GLU A 96 22.95 1.65 -36.17
C GLU A 96 24.39 1.56 -36.70
N ARG A 97 25.29 0.85 -36.00
CA ARG A 97 26.67 0.61 -36.46
C ARG A 97 26.71 -0.23 -37.73
N GLU A 98 25.96 -1.34 -37.77
CA GLU A 98 25.87 -2.20 -38.96
C GLU A 98 25.38 -1.41 -40.18
N ARG A 99 24.34 -0.59 -39.99
CA ARG A 99 23.80 0.28 -41.03
C ARG A 99 24.81 1.34 -41.50
N PHE A 100 25.58 1.91 -40.58
CA PHE A 100 26.61 2.88 -40.93
C PHE A 100 27.74 2.23 -41.75
N GLU A 101 28.21 1.05 -41.34
CA GLU A 101 29.26 0.32 -42.06
C GLU A 101 28.78 -0.17 -43.44
N SER A 102 27.53 -0.60 -43.58
CA SER A 102 26.99 -0.96 -44.89
C SER A 102 26.94 0.23 -45.84
N LEU A 103 26.50 1.40 -45.35
CA LEU A 103 26.46 2.64 -46.14
C LEU A 103 27.86 3.16 -46.49
N LYS A 104 28.85 2.94 -45.63
CA LYS A 104 30.25 3.28 -45.90
C LYS A 104 30.82 2.43 -47.04
N LYS A 105 30.54 1.12 -47.02
CA LYS A 105 30.95 0.17 -48.08
C LYS A 105 30.25 0.42 -49.42
N GLU A 106 29.01 0.93 -49.42
CA GLU A 106 28.33 1.33 -50.67
C GLU A 106 28.87 2.64 -51.28
N LYS A 107 29.60 3.44 -50.49
CA LYS A 107 30.20 4.71 -50.94
C LYS A 107 31.65 4.60 -51.39
N GLU A 108 32.33 3.49 -51.08
CA GLU A 108 33.67 3.14 -51.59
C GLU A 108 33.55 2.35 -52.89
#